data_AF-A0A8S3F401-F1
#
_entry.id   AF-A0A8S3F401-F1
#
_cell.length_a   1.000
_cell.length_b   1.000
_cell.length_c   1.000
_cell.angle_alpha   90.00
_cell.angle_beta   90.00
_cell.angle_gamma   90.00
#
_symmetry.space_group_name_H-M   'P 1'
#
loop_
_entity.id
_entity.type
_entity.pdbx_description
1 polymer ?
#
loop_
_entity_poly.entity_id
_entity_poly.type
_entity_poly.pdbx_seq_one_letter_code
_entity_poly.pdbx_strand_id
1 'polypeptide(L)'
;ETAGEEDHSTYNLGVLKKPVYALTDEEIIANGGRSGLPNMGYTDTITNRRPALGDYIDEKLNEQQVTPYANDTQLHYRYEGEGSIASDLSSIESIHYQDENDFRFLYSWGPKFSRLADLYAGGVDYDDLDNA
;
A
#
# COMPACT_ATOMS: atom_id res chain seq x y z
N GLU A 1 -21.75 -1.97 -31.54
CA GLU A 1 -23.13 -1.76 -31.06
C GLU A 1 -23.07 -0.63 -30.05
N THR A 2 -23.59 0.55 -30.38
CA THR A 2 -23.75 1.65 -29.43
C THR A 2 -25.23 1.75 -29.16
N ALA A 3 -25.64 1.29 -27.98
CA ALA A 3 -27.02 1.31 -27.55
C ALA A 3 -27.21 2.52 -26.61
N GLY A 4 -27.90 3.55 -27.09
CA GLY A 4 -28.75 4.38 -26.22
C GLY A 4 -28.16 5.63 -25.56
N GLU A 5 -27.23 6.35 -26.19
CA GLU A 5 -26.78 7.68 -25.68
C GLU A 5 -27.46 8.88 -26.37
N GLU A 6 -28.51 8.66 -27.16
CA GLU A 6 -29.10 9.71 -28.02
C GLU A 6 -30.30 10.45 -27.40
N ASP A 7 -30.87 9.97 -26.29
CA ASP A 7 -32.17 10.45 -25.76
C ASP A 7 -32.06 11.51 -24.63
N HIS A 8 -30.96 12.26 -24.56
CA HIS A 8 -30.73 13.22 -23.47
C HIS A 8 -31.60 14.49 -23.58
N SER A 9 -32.19 14.77 -24.74
CA SER A 9 -33.01 15.98 -24.98
C SER A 9 -34.52 15.73 -25.04
N THR A 10 -34.97 14.49 -24.93
CA THR A 10 -36.39 14.13 -25.12
C THR A 10 -37.28 14.56 -23.94
N TYR A 11 -36.70 14.80 -22.77
CA TYR A 11 -37.45 15.13 -21.56
C TYR A 11 -37.52 16.64 -21.30
N ASN A 12 -38.73 17.22 -21.34
CA ASN A 12 -38.97 18.60 -20.93
C ASN A 12 -39.20 18.66 -19.41
N LEU A 13 -38.17 19.03 -18.65
CA LEU A 13 -38.25 19.13 -17.17
C LEU A 13 -39.09 20.33 -16.68
N GLY A 14 -39.59 21.18 -17.58
CA GLY A 14 -40.46 22.32 -17.24
C GLY A 14 -41.77 21.90 -16.57
N VAL A 15 -42.28 20.70 -16.86
CA VAL A 15 -43.55 20.19 -16.31
C VAL A 15 -43.45 19.76 -14.84
N LEU A 16 -42.24 19.57 -14.30
CA LEU A 16 -42.03 19.18 -12.90
C LEU A 16 -42.05 20.36 -11.94
N LYS A 17 -42.09 21.60 -12.45
CA LYS A 17 -42.17 22.78 -11.59
C LYS A 17 -43.55 22.85 -10.97
N LYS A 18 -43.59 22.79 -9.63
CA LYS A 18 -44.80 23.05 -8.86
C LYS A 18 -45.25 24.49 -9.14
N PRO A 19 -46.47 24.70 -9.62
CA PRO A 19 -46.97 26.03 -9.91
C PRO A 19 -47.10 26.82 -8.59
N VAL A 20 -46.77 28.11 -8.61
CA VAL A 20 -46.88 28.99 -7.44
C VAL A 20 -48.36 29.30 -7.12
N TYR A 21 -49.26 29.02 -8.06
CA TYR A 21 -50.70 29.19 -7.99
C TYR A 21 -51.38 27.89 -8.44
N ALA A 22 -52.65 27.73 -8.07
CA ALA A 22 -53.44 26.59 -8.55
C ALA A 22 -53.53 26.65 -10.08
N LEU A 23 -53.17 25.56 -10.76
CA LEU A 23 -53.34 25.43 -12.21
C LEU A 23 -54.82 25.28 -12.51
N THR A 24 -55.22 25.82 -13.65
CA THR A 24 -56.54 25.57 -14.22
C THR A 24 -56.64 24.13 -14.70
N ASP A 25 -57.86 23.58 -14.78
CA ASP A 25 -58.08 22.21 -15.27
C ASP A 25 -57.54 22.02 -16.69
N GLU A 26 -57.61 23.06 -17.52
CA GLU A 26 -57.04 23.06 -18.88
C GLU A 26 -55.51 22.93 -18.89
N GLU A 27 -54.81 23.61 -17.98
CA GLU A 27 -53.35 23.49 -17.84
C GLU A 27 -52.92 22.13 -17.28
N ILE A 28 -53.73 21.53 -16.40
CA ILE A 28 -53.47 20.18 -15.87
C ILE A 28 -53.58 19.15 -16.99
N ILE A 29 -54.61 19.24 -17.83
CA ILE A 29 -54.85 18.32 -18.95
C ILE A 29 -53.78 18.51 -20.04
N ALA A 30 -53.42 19.75 -20.36
CA ALA A 30 -52.37 20.05 -21.34
C ALA A 30 -51.00 19.46 -20.96
N ASN A 31 -50.73 19.32 -19.66
CA ASN A 31 -49.53 18.67 -19.12
C ASN A 31 -49.69 17.15 -18.90
N GLY A 32 -50.74 16.53 -19.46
CA GLY A 32 -50.98 15.08 -19.37
C GLY A 32 -51.65 14.61 -18.07
N GLY A 33 -52.13 15.53 -17.23
CA GLY A 33 -52.89 15.24 -16.02
C GLY A 33 -54.34 14.84 -16.32
N ARG A 34 -54.89 13.91 -15.54
CA ARG A 34 -56.32 13.52 -15.62
C ARG A 34 -57.14 14.43 -14.70
N SER A 35 -58.02 15.26 -15.26
CA SER A 35 -58.96 16.09 -14.50
C SER A 35 -60.08 15.23 -13.89
N GLY A 36 -60.30 15.32 -12.56
CA GLY A 36 -61.49 14.72 -11.93
C GLY A 36 -61.35 14.15 -10.52
N LEU A 37 -60.22 14.34 -9.81
CA LEU A 37 -60.16 13.97 -8.40
C LEU A 37 -60.60 15.15 -7.54
N PRO A 38 -61.69 15.03 -6.74
CA PRO A 38 -62.06 16.09 -5.81
C PRO A 38 -60.90 16.30 -4.84
N ASN A 39 -60.66 17.58 -4.52
CA ASN A 39 -59.72 18.05 -3.51
C ASN A 39 -60.08 17.43 -2.16
N MET A 40 -59.63 16.20 -1.94
CA MET A 40 -59.78 15.49 -0.69
C MET A 40 -58.81 16.17 0.24
N GLY A 41 -59.35 17.03 1.12
CA GLY A 41 -58.59 17.65 2.20
C GLY A 41 -57.74 16.57 2.84
N TYR A 42 -56.42 16.68 2.64
CA TYR A 42 -55.44 15.75 3.18
C TYR A 42 -55.46 15.92 4.70
N THR A 43 -56.43 15.31 5.38
CA THR A 43 -56.17 14.82 6.72
C THR A 43 -55.09 13.79 6.54
N ASP A 44 -53.88 14.18 6.93
CA ASP A 44 -52.68 13.41 6.68
C ASP A 44 -52.69 12.18 7.60
N THR A 45 -53.42 11.13 7.19
CA THR A 45 -53.47 9.82 7.86
C THR A 45 -52.08 9.15 7.90
N ILE A 46 -51.07 9.76 7.26
CA ILE A 46 -49.67 9.32 7.28
C ILE A 46 -48.96 9.85 8.54
N THR A 47 -49.41 10.96 9.14
CA THR A 47 -48.80 11.50 10.36
C THR A 47 -49.04 10.63 11.60
N ASN A 48 -50.16 9.91 11.66
CA ASN A 48 -50.51 9.06 12.81
C ASN A 48 -49.77 7.71 12.85
N ARG A 49 -48.88 7.45 11.87
CA ARG A 49 -47.98 6.28 11.85
C ARG A 49 -46.51 6.66 11.98
N ARG A 50 -46.20 7.93 12.23
CA ARG A 50 -44.82 8.39 12.41
C ARG A 50 -44.55 8.57 13.90
N PRO A 51 -43.42 8.08 14.42
CA PRO A 51 -43.01 8.41 15.79
C PRO A 51 -42.94 9.92 15.96
N ALA A 52 -43.13 10.40 17.19
CA ALA A 52 -43.00 11.82 17.46
C ALA A 52 -41.63 12.30 16.99
N LEU A 53 -41.59 13.49 16.38
CA LEU A 53 -40.35 14.02 15.79
C LEU A 53 -39.20 14.04 16.80
N GLY A 54 -39.49 14.26 18.10
CA GLY A 54 -38.52 14.17 19.18
C GLY A 54 -37.90 12.77 19.31
N ASP A 55 -38.73 11.72 19.39
CA ASP A 55 -38.26 10.34 19.48
C ASP A 55 -37.40 9.95 18.28
N TYR A 56 -37.78 10.41 17.07
CA TYR A 56 -37.00 10.19 15.85
C TYR A 56 -35.64 10.91 15.88
N ILE A 57 -35.60 12.14 16.39
CA ILE A 57 -34.35 12.89 16.55
C ILE A 57 -33.45 12.20 17.58
N ASP A 58 -34.01 11.76 18.70
CA ASP A 58 -33.26 11.09 19.77
C ASP A 58 -32.73 9.72 19.32
N GLU A 59 -33.54 8.95 18.57
CA GLU A 59 -33.12 7.70 17.92
C GLU A 59 -31.95 7.95 16.96
N LYS A 60 -32.07 8.94 16.06
CA LYS A 60 -31.03 9.25 15.07
C LYS A 60 -29.76 9.85 15.70
N LEU A 61 -29.90 10.62 16.78
CA LEU A 61 -28.77 11.15 17.53
C LEU A 61 -28.01 10.03 18.24
N ASN A 62 -28.72 9.09 18.88
CA ASN A 62 -28.11 7.92 19.51
C ASN A 62 -27.42 7.01 18.49
N GLU A 63 -27.99 6.82 17.30
CA GLU A 63 -27.32 6.09 16.21
C GLU A 63 -26.01 6.77 15.75
N GLN A 64 -25.97 8.11 15.70
CA GLN A 64 -24.79 8.87 15.27
C GLN A 64 -23.69 9.01 16.32
N GLN A 65 -24.03 8.99 17.62
CA GLN A 65 -23.04 9.04 18.71
C GLN A 65 -22.26 7.72 18.89
N VAL A 66 -22.71 6.64 18.23
CA VAL A 66 -22.06 5.30 18.27
C VAL A 66 -20.93 5.19 17.23
N THR A 67 -20.17 6.27 17.03
CA THR A 67 -19.01 6.21 16.14
C THR A 67 -17.76 6.75 16.80
N PRO A 68 -16.84 5.87 17.23
CA PRO A 68 -15.44 6.26 17.29
C PRO A 68 -14.89 6.14 15.86
N TYR A 69 -15.31 7.02 14.94
CA TYR A 69 -14.57 7.20 13.68
C TYR A 69 -13.30 8.02 13.95
N ALA A 70 -12.52 7.59 14.93
CA ALA A 70 -11.13 8.00 15.03
C ALA A 70 -10.38 7.19 13.98
N ASN A 71 -10.09 7.82 12.85
CA ASN A 71 -9.28 7.20 11.82
C ASN A 71 -7.84 7.06 12.34
N ASP A 72 -7.27 5.86 12.27
CA ASP A 72 -5.86 5.66 12.59
C ASP A 72 -4.98 6.43 11.58
N THR A 73 -3.95 7.09 12.08
CA THR A 73 -2.98 7.81 11.25
C THR A 73 -1.70 6.99 11.13
N GLN A 74 -1.26 6.77 9.89
CA GLN A 74 0.03 6.13 9.64
C GLN A 74 1.14 7.19 9.65
N LEU A 75 2.21 6.92 10.41
CA LEU A 75 3.41 7.75 10.42
C LEU A 75 4.50 7.09 9.58
N HIS A 76 4.95 7.80 8.55
CA HIS A 76 6.04 7.34 7.67
C HIS A 76 7.38 7.86 8.21
N TYR A 77 8.18 6.97 8.80
CA TYR A 77 9.54 7.27 9.21
C TYR A 77 10.52 6.98 8.07
N ARG A 78 11.46 7.90 7.82
CA ARG A 78 12.51 7.79 6.79
C ARG A 78 13.87 8.29 7.28
N TYR A 79 14.15 8.16 8.58
CA TYR A 79 15.43 8.59 9.11
C TYR A 79 16.51 7.52 8.84
N GLU A 80 17.53 7.89 8.07
CA GLU A 80 18.62 7.01 7.63
C GLU A 80 19.84 7.02 8.57
N GLY A 81 19.94 8.02 9.45
CA GLY A 81 21.13 8.25 10.27
C GLY A 81 22.08 9.29 9.67
N GLU A 82 23.21 9.51 10.34
CA GLU A 82 24.18 10.58 10.02
C GLU A 82 25.33 10.10 9.10
N GLY A 83 25.27 8.87 8.57
CA GLY A 83 26.29 8.37 7.65
C GLY A 83 27.69 8.22 8.27
N SER A 84 27.76 7.82 9.54
CA SER A 84 29.04 7.67 10.24
C SER A 84 29.93 6.61 9.58
N ILE A 85 31.19 6.97 9.35
CA ILE A 85 32.24 6.03 8.96
C ILE A 85 32.52 5.12 10.17
N ALA A 86 32.46 3.80 9.98
CA ALA A 86 32.90 2.85 10.98
C ALA A 86 34.41 3.06 11.23
N SER A 87 34.80 3.35 12.48
CA SER A 87 36.17 3.77 12.77
C SER A 87 37.18 2.69 12.42
N ASP A 88 36.91 1.44 12.81
CA ASP A 88 37.79 0.30 12.58
C ASP A 88 36.99 -1.00 12.54
N LEU A 89 37.33 -1.88 11.59
CA LEU A 89 36.85 -3.25 11.53
C LEU A 89 38.02 -4.17 11.87
N SER A 90 37.74 -5.28 12.56
CA SER A 90 38.75 -6.31 12.79
C SER A 90 39.21 -6.93 11.47
N SER A 91 40.52 -7.12 11.29
CA SER A 91 41.08 -7.89 10.18
C SER A 91 40.50 -9.31 10.15
N ILE A 92 40.22 -9.82 8.96
CA ILE A 92 39.88 -11.23 8.73
C ILE A 92 41.20 -12.01 8.67
N GLU A 93 41.90 -12.10 9.81
CA GLU A 93 43.12 -12.90 9.85
C GLU A 93 42.72 -14.38 9.94
N SER A 94 42.97 -15.13 8.88
CA SER A 94 42.74 -16.57 8.86
C SER A 94 43.84 -17.26 9.67
N ILE A 95 43.44 -18.02 10.68
CA ILE A 95 44.35 -18.92 11.40
C ILE A 95 44.92 -19.92 10.38
N HIS A 96 46.16 -19.71 9.96
CA HIS A 96 46.88 -20.66 9.12
C HIS A 96 47.50 -21.73 10.03
N TYR A 97 46.99 -22.96 9.95
CA TYR A 97 47.54 -24.12 10.65
C TYR A 97 48.78 -24.72 9.97
N GLN A 98 49.23 -24.13 8.87
CA GLN A 98 50.39 -24.58 8.13
C GLN A 98 51.57 -23.74 8.59
N ASP A 99 52.66 -24.40 9.03
CA ASP A 99 53.89 -23.74 9.42
C ASP A 99 54.24 -22.67 8.38
N GLU A 100 54.19 -21.39 8.78
CA GLU A 100 54.36 -20.23 7.89
C GLU A 100 55.71 -20.25 7.14
N ASN A 101 56.61 -21.13 7.57
CA ASN A 101 57.97 -21.28 7.08
C ASN A 101 58.28 -22.67 6.48
N ASP A 102 57.30 -23.56 6.24
CA ASP A 102 57.55 -24.82 5.51
C ASP A 102 57.47 -24.61 3.98
N PHE A 103 58.64 -24.45 3.37
CA PHE A 103 58.77 -24.22 1.92
C PHE A 103 59.14 -25.47 1.11
N ARG A 104 59.00 -26.68 1.66
CA ARG A 104 59.37 -27.93 0.96
C ARG A 104 58.64 -28.14 -0.38
N PHE A 105 57.49 -27.50 -0.58
CA PHE A 105 56.77 -27.54 -1.86
C PHE A 105 57.57 -26.91 -3.02
N LEU A 106 58.57 -26.05 -2.76
CA LEU A 106 59.40 -25.45 -3.80
C LEU A 106 60.16 -26.50 -4.62
N TYR A 107 60.54 -27.63 -4.02
CA TYR A 107 61.17 -28.74 -4.74
C TYR A 107 60.27 -29.33 -5.83
N SER A 108 58.95 -29.24 -5.66
CA SER A 108 57.96 -29.76 -6.63
C SER A 108 57.70 -28.82 -7.82
N TRP A 109 58.13 -27.56 -7.75
CA TRP A 109 57.89 -26.56 -8.80
C TRP A 109 58.87 -26.63 -9.98
N GLY A 110 59.93 -27.44 -9.85
CA GLY A 110 60.88 -27.71 -10.92
C GLY A 110 62.14 -26.85 -10.89
N PRO A 111 63.06 -27.03 -11.86
CA PRO A 111 64.46 -26.59 -11.77
C PRO A 111 64.63 -25.07 -11.77
N LYS A 112 63.64 -24.29 -12.23
CA LYS A 112 63.69 -22.83 -12.14
C LYS A 112 63.63 -22.32 -10.70
N PHE A 113 63.08 -23.13 -9.79
CA PHE A 113 62.88 -22.79 -8.39
C PHE A 113 63.90 -23.48 -7.46
N SER A 114 64.88 -24.22 -8.00
CA SER A 114 65.87 -24.95 -7.19
C SER A 114 66.59 -24.04 -6.22
N ARG A 115 67.08 -22.88 -6.68
CA ARG A 115 67.76 -21.91 -5.83
C ARG A 115 66.88 -21.40 -4.67
N LEU A 116 65.57 -21.28 -4.87
CA LEU A 116 64.65 -20.90 -3.80
C LEU A 116 64.39 -22.08 -2.86
N ALA A 117 64.28 -23.30 -3.39
CA ALA A 117 64.15 -24.51 -2.58
C ALA A 117 65.38 -24.71 -1.68
N ASP A 118 66.60 -24.56 -2.23
CA ASP A 118 67.85 -24.68 -1.48
C ASP A 118 67.95 -23.66 -0.34
N LEU A 119 67.49 -22.42 -0.58
CA LEU A 119 67.53 -21.33 0.40
C LEU A 119 66.46 -21.43 1.50
N TYR A 120 65.26 -21.91 1.17
CA TYR A 120 64.09 -21.82 2.06
C TYR A 120 63.58 -23.17 2.58
N ALA A 121 63.87 -24.29 1.91
CA ALA A 121 63.39 -25.62 2.29
C ALA A 121 64.47 -26.50 2.94
N GLY A 122 65.64 -25.92 3.24
CA GLY A 122 66.82 -26.63 3.70
C GLY A 122 67.52 -27.31 2.53
N GLY A 123 68.72 -26.84 2.20
CA GLY A 123 69.63 -27.54 1.31
C GLY A 123 69.85 -28.94 1.87
N VAL A 124 69.26 -29.95 1.23
CA VAL A 124 69.78 -31.30 1.37
C VAL A 124 71.13 -31.26 0.67
N ASP A 125 72.18 -31.08 1.47
CA ASP A 125 73.53 -31.43 1.05
C ASP A 125 73.46 -32.92 0.72
N TYR A 126 73.47 -33.23 -0.58
CA TYR A 126 73.40 -34.60 -1.11
C TYR A 126 74.53 -35.52 -0.58
N ASP A 127 75.49 -34.94 0.15
CA ASP A 127 76.62 -35.61 0.79
C ASP A 127 76.25 -36.38 2.08
N ASP A 128 75.07 -36.14 2.68
CA ASP A 128 74.61 -36.86 3.89
C ASP A 128 73.74 -38.10 3.61
N LEU A 129 73.47 -38.44 2.34
CA LEU A 129 72.67 -39.61 1.96
C LEU A 129 73.47 -40.92 1.83
N ASP A 130 74.79 -40.89 2.00
CA ASP A 130 75.66 -42.06 1.90
C ASP A 130 75.97 -42.73 3.26
N ASN A 131 75.30 -42.32 4.36
CA ASN A 131 75.58 -42.85 5.70
C ASN A 131 74.35 -43.33 6.49
N ALA A 132 73.37 -43.93 5.80
CA ALA A 132 72.27 -44.66 6.43
C ALA A 132 72.13 -46.07 5.86
#